data_AF-Q9XC71-F1
#
_entry.id   AF-Q9XC71-F1
#
_cell.length_a   1.000
_cell.length_b   1.000
_cell.length_c   1.000
_cell.angle_alpha   90.00
_cell.angle_beta   90.00
_cell.angle_gamma   90.00
#
_symmetry.space_group_name_H-M   'P 1'
#
loop_
_entity.id
_entity.type
_entity.pdbx_description
1 polymer ?
#
loop_
_entity_poly.entity_id
_entity_poly.type
_entity_poly.pdbx_seq_one_letter_code
_entity_poly.pdbx_strand_id
1 'polypeptide(L)' 'MTQQPQAKYRHDYRAPDYQITDIDLTFDLDAEKTVVTAISQAVRHGAPDAPLRLD' A
#
# COMPACT_ATOMS: atom_id res chain seq x y z
N MET A 1 -10.05 2.29 -22.32
CA MET A 1 -9.64 0.87 -22.29
C MET A 1 -9.78 0.41 -20.85
N THR A 2 -10.74 -0.44 -20.52
CA THR A 2 -10.85 -1.00 -19.17
C THR A 2 -9.93 -2.21 -19.09
N GLN A 3 -8.90 -2.14 -18.25
CA GLN A 3 -7.98 -3.25 -18.07
C GLN A 3 -8.72 -4.36 -17.31
N GLN A 4 -8.84 -5.55 -17.92
CA GLN A 4 -9.40 -6.70 -17.23
C GLN A 4 -8.46 -7.12 -16.08
N PRO A 5 -8.99 -7.45 -14.90
CA PRO A 5 -8.19 -7.88 -13.77
C PRO A 5 -7.38 -9.12 -14.15
N GLN A 6 -6.06 -9.05 -13.93
CA GLN A 6 -5.15 -10.15 -14.22
C GLN A 6 -5.15 -11.14 -13.05
N ALA A 7 -5.14 -12.44 -13.36
CA ALA A 7 -5.04 -13.48 -12.34
C ALA A 7 -3.69 -13.37 -11.60
N LYS A 8 -3.72 -13.45 -10.26
CA LYS A 8 -2.52 -13.56 -9.40
C LYS A 8 -2.33 -15.03 -9.04
N TYR A 9 -1.11 -15.56 -9.17
CA TYR A 9 -0.82 -16.96 -8.86
C TYR A 9 -0.04 -17.11 -7.55
N ARG A 10 -0.35 -18.17 -6.79
CA ARG A 10 0.33 -18.46 -5.51
C ARG A 10 1.84 -18.66 -5.66
N HIS A 11 2.30 -19.21 -6.77
CA HIS A 11 3.73 -19.47 -7.01
C HIS A 11 4.53 -18.19 -7.31
N ASP A 12 3.86 -17.08 -7.63
CA ASP A 12 4.49 -15.78 -7.87
C ASP A 12 4.71 -14.97 -6.58
N TYR A 13 4.29 -15.50 -5.42
CA TYR A 13 4.45 -14.81 -4.14
C TYR A 13 5.93 -14.49 -3.87
N ARG A 14 6.19 -13.23 -3.53
CA ARG A 14 7.49 -12.73 -3.06
C ARG A 14 7.26 -11.92 -1.79
N ALA A 15 8.25 -11.94 -0.90
CA ALA A 15 8.27 -11.02 0.23
C ALA A 15 8.24 -9.57 -0.28
N PRO A 16 7.58 -8.64 0.41
CA PRO A 16 7.48 -7.26 -0.03
C PRO A 16 8.82 -6.53 0.14
N ASP A 17 9.10 -5.59 -0.75
CA ASP A 17 10.30 -4.74 -0.67
C ASP A 17 10.24 -3.75 0.51
N TYR A 18 9.03 -3.47 1.03
CA TYR A 18 8.81 -2.55 2.15
C TYR A 18 7.79 -3.11 3.13
N GLN A 19 7.97 -2.75 4.39
CA GLN A 19 7.03 -3.03 5.46
C GLN A 19 6.63 -1.70 6.12
N ILE A 20 5.34 -1.50 6.35
CA ILE A 20 4.87 -0.45 7.24
C ILE A 20 4.84 -1.05 8.65
N THR A 21 5.61 -0.49 9.57
CA THR A 21 5.67 -0.98 10.96
C THR A 21 4.58 -0.38 11.81
N ASP A 22 4.28 0.89 11.57
CA ASP A 22 3.33 1.69 12.34
C ASP A 22 2.55 2.59 11.39
N ILE A 23 1.27 2.80 11.71
CA ILE A 23 0.40 3.67 10.94
C ILE A 23 -0.47 4.49 11.91
N ASP A 24 -0.47 5.80 11.72
CA ASP A 24 -1.42 6.72 12.34
C ASP A 24 -2.49 7.08 11.30
N LEU A 25 -3.76 6.90 11.70
CA LEU A 25 -4.90 7.19 10.86
C LEU A 25 -5.77 8.23 11.55
N THR A 26 -5.99 9.35 10.86
CA THR A 26 -6.97 10.35 11.25
C THR A 26 -8.11 10.35 10.23
N PHE A 27 -9.34 10.29 10.74
CA PHE A 27 -10.56 10.34 9.94
C PHE A 27 -11.33 11.60 10.30
N ASP A 28 -11.50 12.49 9.33
CA ASP A 28 -12.47 13.58 9.40
C ASP A 28 -13.76 13.08 8.76
N LEU A 29 -14.71 12.67 9.61
CA LEU A 29 -15.92 11.98 9.20
C LEU A 29 -17.00 12.97 8.78
N ASP A 30 -17.41 12.83 7.52
CA ASP A 30 -18.58 13.50 6.96
C ASP A 30 -19.35 12.52 6.08
N ALA A 31 -20.68 12.65 6.07
CA ALA A 31 -21.58 11.72 5.40
C ALA A 31 -21.47 11.76 3.87
N GLU A 32 -21.12 12.93 3.31
CA GLU A 32 -20.91 13.10 1.87
C GLU A 32 -19.44 12.83 1.49
N LYS A 33 -18.50 13.24 2.34
CA LYS A 33 -17.07 13.07 2.07
C LYS A 33 -16.21 12.99 3.33
N THR A 34 -15.89 11.77 3.75
CA THR A 34 -14.84 11.53 4.74
C THR A 34 -13.44 11.83 4.17
N VAL A 35 -12.63 12.56 4.92
CA VAL A 35 -11.20 12.77 4.61
C VAL A 35 -10.36 11.85 5.49
N VAL A 36 -9.43 11.13 4.86
CA VAL A 36 -8.53 10.21 5.54
C VAL A 36 -7.10 10.73 5.42
N THR A 37 -6.44 10.91 6.56
CA THR A 37 -5.00 11.16 6.64
C THR A 37 -4.33 9.90 7.18
N ALA A 38 -3.38 9.36 6.40
CA ALA A 38 -2.59 8.20 6.78
C ALA A 38 -1.10 8.56 6.84
N ILE A 39 -0.50 8.43 8.02
CA ILE A 39 0.93 8.65 8.26
C ILE A 39 1.56 7.30 8.60
N SER A 40 2.42 6.80 7.70
CA SER A 40 3.02 5.46 7.82
C SER A 40 4.52 5.54 8.07
N GLN A 41 5.01 4.73 9.02
CA GLN A 41 6.44 4.47 9.20
C GLN A 41 6.87 3.28 8.35
N ALA A 42 7.66 3.52 7.31
CA ALA A 42 8.06 2.50 6.34
C ALA A 42 9.52 2.08 6.49
N VAL A 43 9.76 0.78 6.47
CA VAL A 43 11.09 0.14 6.48
C VAL A 43 11.30 -0.59 5.16
N ARG A 44 12.45 -0.36 4.52
CA ARG A 44 12.86 -1.05 3.29
C ARG A 44 13.56 -2.37 3.64
N HIS A 45 13.13 -3.45 3.01
CA HIS A 45 13.76 -4.78 3.05
C HIS A 45 14.28 -5.22 1.68
N GLY A 46 13.74 -4.65 0.60
CA GLY A 46 14.12 -4.94 -0.78
C GLY A 46 15.37 -4.22 -1.25
N ALA A 47 15.62 -4.25 -2.56
CA ALA A 47 16.79 -3.61 -3.16
C ALA A 47 16.81 -2.08 -2.91
N PRO A 48 18.00 -1.45 -2.86
CA PRO A 48 18.12 -0.01 -2.62
C PRO A 48 17.37 0.87 -3.63
N ASP A 49 17.21 0.38 -4.87
CA ASP A 49 16.53 1.04 -5.98
C ASP A 49 15.06 0.60 -6.16
N ALA A 50 14.57 -0.33 -5.33
CA ALA A 50 13.18 -0.77 -5.40
C ALA A 50 12.20 0.38 -5.08
N PRO A 51 11.22 0.67 -5.94
CA PRO A 51 10.22 1.70 -5.67
C PRO A 51 9.20 1.20 -4.64
N LEU A 52 8.74 2.09 -3.76
CA LEU A 52 7.57 1.82 -2.91
C LEU A 52 6.31 1.85 -3.79
N ARG A 53 5.53 0.77 -3.78
CA ARG A 53 4.25 0.64 -4.50
C ARG A 53 3.12 0.56 -3.47
N LEU A 54 2.15 1.46 -3.58
CA LEU A 54 0.92 1.49 -2.78
C LEU A 54 -0.26 1.12 -3.70
N ASP A 55 -1.19 0.32 -3.19
CA ASP A 55 -2.38 -0.16 -3.91
C ASP A 55 -3.55 0.84 -3.83
#